data_AF-A0A523FB14-F1
#
_entry.id   AF-A0A523FB14-F1
#
_cell.length_a   1.000
_cell.length_b   1.000
_cell.length_c   1.000
_cell.angle_alpha   90.00
_cell.angle_beta   90.00
_cell.angle_gamma   90.00
#
_symmetry.space_group_name_H-M   'P 1'
#
loop_
_entity.id
_entity.type
_entity.pdbx_description
1 polymer ?
#
loop_
_entity_poly.entity_id
_entity_poly.type
_entity_poly.pdbx_seq_one_letter_code
_entity_poly.pdbx_strand_id
1 'polypeptide(L)' 'MGRKKAIAREIPHLRRYARALLRESAEADDLVQDCIERALARLHQWRDRDSPRQWLFTIMHNL' A
#
# COMPACT_ATOMS: atom_id res chain seq x y z
N MET A 1 0.61 18.26 3.81
CA MET A 1 -0.11 17.05 4.26
C MET A 1 0.92 15.93 4.38
N GLY A 2 1.16 15.35 5.57
CA GLY A 2 2.31 14.45 5.77
C GLY A 2 2.24 13.16 4.93
N ARG A 3 3.39 12.62 4.53
CA ARG A 3 3.51 11.40 3.70
C ARG A 3 2.70 10.22 4.26
N LYS A 4 2.74 9.99 5.57
CA LYS A 4 1.93 8.94 6.23
C LYS A 4 0.42 9.12 6.02
N LYS A 5 -0.09 10.36 5.99
CA LYS A 5 -1.50 10.66 5.76
C LYS A 5 -1.91 10.38 4.31
N ALA A 6 -1.00 10.58 3.35
CA ALA A 6 -1.25 10.21 1.97
C ALA A 6 -1.35 8.69 1.81
N ILE A 7 -0.45 7.93 2.44
CA ILE A 7 -0.54 6.46 2.48
C ILE A 7 -1.86 5.99 3.10
N ALA A 8 -2.24 6.56 4.26
CA ALA A 8 -3.47 6.18 4.95
C ALA A 8 -4.74 6.38 4.10
N ARG A 9 -4.75 7.38 3.20
CA ARG A 9 -5.87 7.61 2.27
C ARG A 9 -6.01 6.53 1.21
N GLU A 10 -4.93 5.82 0.89
CA GLU A 10 -4.93 4.76 -0.14
C GLU A 10 -5.30 3.38 0.43
N ILE A 11 -5.36 3.21 1.76
CA ILE A 11 -5.69 1.92 2.41
C ILE A 11 -6.99 1.29 1.88
N PRO A 12 -8.11 2.01 1.72
CA PRO A 12 -9.33 1.40 1.18
C PRO A 12 -9.17 0.87 -0.25
N HIS A 13 -8.34 1.53 -1.07
CA HIS A 13 -8.05 1.11 -2.44
C HIS A 13 -7.16 -0.13 -2.46
N LEU A 14 -6.14 -0.19 -1.60
CA LEU A 14 -5.30 -1.36 -1.41
C LEU A 14 -6.10 -2.57 -0.95
N ARG A 15 -6.98 -2.42 0.05
CA ARG A 15 -7.86 -3.52 0.52
C ARG A 15 -8.79 -4.02 -0.57
N ARG A 16 -9.41 -3.12 -1.33
CA ARG A 16 -10.28 -3.52 -2.46
C ARG A 16 -9.50 -4.31 -3.50
N TYR A 17 -8.27 -3.90 -3.78
CA TYR A 17 -7.42 -4.57 -4.77
C TYR A 17 -6.92 -5.94 -4.26
N ALA A 18 -6.42 -6.02 -3.02
CA ALA A 18 -5.98 -7.26 -2.40
C ALA A 18 -7.12 -8.30 -2.35
N ARG A 19 -8.34 -7.88 -2.01
CA ARG A 19 -9.54 -8.75 -2.04
C ARG A 19 -9.95 -9.22 -3.44
N ALA A 20 -9.52 -8.52 -4.49
CA ALA A 20 -9.74 -8.97 -5.86
C ALA A 20 -8.65 -9.96 -6.32
N LEU A 21 -7.46 -9.90 -5.72
CA LEU A 21 -6.34 -10.80 -6.01
C LEU A 21 -6.42 -12.11 -5.22
N LEU A 22 -6.89 -12.03 -3.98
CA LEU A 22 -6.90 -13.14 -3.03
C LEU A 22 -8.33 -13.59 -2.75
N ARG A 23 -8.52 -14.90 -2.57
CA ARG A 23 -9.86 -15.48 -2.30
C ARG A 23 -10.26 -15.29 -0.85
N GLU A 24 -9.29 -15.35 0.06
CA GLU A 24 -9.52 -15.25 1.50
C GLU A 24 -9.37 -13.82 2.00
N SER A 25 -10.33 -13.40 2.84
CA SER A 25 -10.35 -12.03 3.37
C SER A 25 -9.21 -11.74 4.34
N ALA A 26 -8.74 -12.75 5.08
CA ALA A 26 -7.60 -12.65 5.99
C ALA A 26 -6.30 -12.43 5.20
N GLU A 27 -6.04 -13.26 4.18
CA GLU A 27 -4.87 -13.11 3.31
C GLU A 27 -4.83 -11.74 2.63
N ALA A 28 -6.00 -11.21 2.23
CA ALA A 28 -6.09 -9.88 1.63
C ALA A 28 -5.73 -8.76 2.62
N ASP A 29 -6.13 -8.89 3.89
CA ASP A 29 -5.79 -7.90 4.90
C ASP A 29 -4.30 -8.02 5.31
N ASP A 30 -3.74 -9.24 5.35
CA ASP A 30 -2.31 -9.49 5.60
C ASP A 30 -1.42 -8.88 4.49
N LEU A 31 -1.77 -9.10 3.20
CA LEU A 31 -1.06 -8.48 2.08
C LEU A 31 -1.05 -6.94 2.17
N VAL A 32 -2.15 -6.35 2.62
CA VAL A 32 -2.23 -4.90 2.83
C VAL A 32 -1.33 -4.48 3.98
N GLN A 33 -1.31 -5.23 5.08
CA GLN A 33 -0.43 -4.95 6.21
C GLN A 33 1.05 -4.96 5.78
N ASP A 34 1.50 -6.03 5.11
CA ASP A 34 2.88 -6.15 4.61
C ASP A 34 3.26 -5.00 3.66
N CYS A 35 2.32 -4.60 2.79
CA CYS A 35 2.50 -3.47 1.88
C CYS A 35 2.71 -2.16 2.65
N ILE A 36 1.91 -1.89 3.66
CA ILE A 36 2.03 -0.68 4.47
C ILE A 36 3.30 -0.70 5.30
N GLU A 37 3.66 -1.83 5.93
CA GLU A 37 4.90 -1.98 6.68
C GLU A 37 6.11 -1.68 5.79
N ARG A 38 6.13 -2.25 4.57
CA ARG A 38 7.20 -2.02 3.60
C ARG A 38 7.25 -0.57 3.12
N ALA A 39 6.09 0.04 2.87
CA ALA A 39 6.00 1.45 2.49
C ALA A 39 6.51 2.38 3.58
N LEU A 40 6.17 2.11 4.85
CA LEU A 40 6.66 2.91 5.97
C LEU A 40 8.17 2.76 6.16
N ALA A 41 8.72 1.55 6.01
CA ALA A 41 10.17 1.32 6.05
C ALA A 41 10.92 2.07 4.93
N ARG A 42 10.31 2.18 3.74
CA ARG A 42 10.88 2.84 2.55
C ARG A 42 10.39 4.29 2.35
N LEU A 43 9.79 4.91 3.36
CA LEU A 43 9.18 6.24 3.23
C LEU A 43 10.17 7.34 2.82
N HIS A 44 11.46 7.13 3.09
CA HIS A 44 12.56 8.01 2.67
C HIS A 44 12.85 7.94 1.16
N GLN A 45 12.45 6.86 0.48
CA GLN A 45 12.63 6.66 -0.96
C GLN A 45 11.50 7.27 -1.78
N TRP A 46 10.36 7.56 -1.15
CA TRP A 46 9.24 8.19 -1.82
C TRP A 46 9.57 9.65 -2.18
N ARG A 47 9.55 9.95 -3.48
CA ARG A 47 9.77 11.30 -4.01
C ARG A 47 8.45 12.04 -4.08
N ASP A 48 8.41 13.32 -3.69
CA ASP A 48 7.16 14.08 -3.57
C ASP A 48 6.41 14.31 -4.91
N ARG A 49 7.02 13.96 -6.04
CA ARG A 49 6.38 13.98 -7.38
C ARG A 49 5.64 12.68 -7.69
N ASP A 50 5.89 11.60 -6.96
CA ASP A 50 5.30 10.29 -7.24
C ASP A 50 3.90 10.20 -6.62
N SER A 51 2.96 9.61 -7.36
CA SER A 51 1.64 9.30 -6.83
C SER A 51 1.75 8.26 -5.72
N PRO A 52 1.21 8.51 -4.51
CA PRO A 52 1.24 7.54 -3.42
C PRO A 52 0.56 6.22 -3.83
N ARG A 53 -0.50 6.32 -4.64
CA ARG A 53 -1.20 5.15 -5.17
C ARG A 53 -0.30 4.30 -6.07
N GLN A 54 0.35 4.90 -7.07
CA GLN A 54 1.22 4.15 -7.99
C GLN A 54 2.36 3.48 -7.22
N TRP A 55 3.00 4.22 -6.31
CA TRP A 55 4.10 3.70 -5.50
C TRP A 55 3.69 2.55 -4.58
N LEU A 56 2.54 2.64 -3.91
CA LEU A 56 2.02 1.58 -3.04
C LEU A 56 1.64 0.32 -3.85
N PHE A 57 1.06 0.47 -5.03
CA PHE A 57 0.74 -0.67 -5.89
C PHE A 57 2.01 -1.35 -6.43
N THR A 58 3.06 -0.58 -6.72
CA THR A 58 4.37 -1.16 -7.03
C THR A 58 4.92 -1.96 -5.84
N ILE A 59 4.80 -1.45 -4.61
CA ILE A 59 5.25 -2.20 -3.43
C ILE A 59 4.45 -3.50 -3.30
N MET A 60 3.12 -3.44 -3.34
CA MET A 60 2.25 -4.60 -3.19
C MET A 60 2.49 -5.68 -4.26
N HIS A 61 2.80 -5.29 -5.49
CA HIS A 61 3.12 -6.24 -6.56
C HIS A 61 4.49 -6.92 -6.40
N ASN A 62 5.35 -6.39 -5.54
CA ASN A 62 6.69 -6.92 -5.24
C ASN A 62 6.78 -7.58 -3.84
N LEU A 63 5.64 -7.87 -3.21
CA LEU A 63 5.55 -8.72 -2.02
C LEU A 63 5.37 -10.18 -2.46
#